data_AF-A0A2E6VMB5-F1
#
_entry.id   AF-A0A2E6VMB5-F1
#
_cell.length_a   1.000
_cell.length_b   1.000
_cell.length_c   1.000
_cell.angle_alpha   90.00
_cell.angle_beta   90.00
_cell.angle_gamma   90.00
#
_symmetry.space_group_name_H-M   'P 1'
#
loop_
_entity.id
_entity.type
_entity.pdbx_description
1 polymer ?
#
loop_
_entity_poly.entity_id
_entity_poly.type
_entity_poly.pdbx_seq_one_letter_code
_entity_poly.pdbx_strand_id
1 'polypeptide(L)'
;MNKIKTVVAPREIKDQIERASRVLGCEASVAEHLGEDISFCEIYYGEGISTWLKLASSETNSFTDLLKNSFRLESLCDSTSSEVRWETPIPFALIARSLHNYEKYPINWSCEPEAVSGNSQINCVYLKPNEPARVLSNEKVEEALSSGVEVSSIHWDELDGIASEFLLSEEILDAP
;
A
#
# COMPACT_ATOMS: atom_id res chain seq x y z
N MET A 1 -1.71 18.76 18.88
CA MET A 1 -2.91 17.90 18.81
C MET A 1 -2.46 16.49 19.12
N ASN A 2 -2.96 15.86 20.18
CA ASN A 2 -2.68 14.45 20.43
C ASN A 2 -3.25 13.64 19.26
N LYS A 3 -2.37 12.96 18.52
CA LYS A 3 -2.80 11.97 17.52
C LYS A 3 -3.48 10.86 18.32
N ILE A 4 -4.81 10.83 18.29
CA ILE A 4 -5.56 9.70 18.81
C ILE A 4 -5.17 8.52 17.92
N LYS A 5 -4.70 7.45 18.56
CA LYS A 5 -4.30 6.23 17.89
C LYS A 5 -5.26 5.11 18.29
N THR A 6 -5.58 4.26 17.33
CA THR A 6 -6.35 3.04 17.53
C THR A 6 -5.45 1.85 17.21
N VAL A 7 -5.60 0.75 17.95
CA VAL A 7 -4.91 -0.50 17.66
C VAL A 7 -5.85 -1.39 16.85
N VAL A 8 -5.39 -1.85 15.69
CA VAL A 8 -6.16 -2.67 14.75
C VAL A 8 -5.38 -3.91 14.35
N ALA A 9 -6.05 -5.00 14.02
CA ALA A 9 -5.36 -6.18 13.54
C ALA A 9 -4.87 -5.96 12.09
N PRO A 10 -3.69 -6.49 11.69
CA PRO A 10 -3.21 -6.42 10.31
C PRO A 10 -4.23 -6.87 9.26
N ARG A 11 -5.00 -7.92 9.57
CA ARG A 11 -6.05 -8.44 8.71
C ARG A 11 -7.20 -7.44 8.49
N GLU A 12 -7.48 -6.61 9.49
CA GLU A 12 -8.55 -5.61 9.43
C GLU A 12 -8.14 -4.46 8.51
N ILE A 13 -6.86 -4.05 8.57
CA ILE A 13 -6.33 -3.06 7.61
C ILE A 13 -6.49 -3.56 6.18
N LYS A 14 -6.08 -4.82 5.91
CA LYS A 14 -6.20 -5.43 4.58
C LYS A 14 -7.65 -5.45 4.10
N ASP A 15 -8.55 -6.00 4.92
CA ASP A 15 -9.98 -6.11 4.59
C ASP A 15 -10.62 -4.74 4.31
N GLN A 16 -10.32 -3.73 5.13
CA GLN A 16 -10.95 -2.42 5.00
C GLN A 16 -10.44 -1.68 3.75
N ILE A 17 -9.14 -1.76 3.44
CA ILE A 17 -8.58 -1.23 2.19
C ILE A 17 -9.17 -1.94 0.97
N GLU A 18 -9.35 -3.26 1.03
CA GLU A 18 -9.98 -4.03 -0.05
C GLU A 18 -11.41 -3.57 -0.31
N ARG A 19 -12.25 -3.52 0.73
CA ARG A 19 -13.63 -3.05 0.63
C ARG A 19 -13.72 -1.63 0.12
N ALA A 20 -12.93 -0.72 0.68
CA ALA A 20 -12.91 0.67 0.26
C ALA A 20 -12.43 0.84 -1.20
N SER A 21 -11.44 0.06 -1.63
CA SER A 21 -10.98 0.07 -3.02
C SER A 21 -12.06 -0.44 -3.98
N ARG A 22 -12.87 -1.42 -3.57
CA ARG A 22 -14.00 -1.90 -4.38
C ARG A 22 -15.12 -0.88 -4.50
N VAL A 23 -15.38 -0.07 -3.47
CA VAL A 23 -16.32 1.07 -3.53
C VAL A 23 -15.87 2.08 -4.58
N LEU A 24 -14.56 2.30 -4.71
CA LEU A 24 -13.98 3.17 -5.74
C LEU A 24 -13.93 2.54 -7.14
N GLY A 25 -14.51 1.35 -7.34
CA GLY A 25 -14.61 0.69 -8.62
C GLY A 25 -13.39 -0.15 -9.03
N CYS A 26 -12.46 -0.44 -8.11
CA CYS A 26 -11.38 -1.39 -8.39
C CYS A 26 -11.94 -2.80 -8.63
N GLU A 27 -11.37 -3.50 -9.61
CA GLU A 27 -11.56 -4.94 -9.76
C GLU A 27 -11.05 -5.68 -8.51
N ALA A 28 -11.63 -6.84 -8.22
CA ALA A 28 -11.35 -7.59 -6.99
C ALA A 28 -9.86 -7.91 -6.81
N SER A 29 -9.16 -8.28 -7.90
CA SER A 29 -7.72 -8.56 -7.88
C SER A 29 -6.89 -7.31 -7.56
N VAL A 30 -7.27 -6.15 -8.10
CA VAL A 30 -6.59 -4.87 -7.83
C VAL A 30 -6.83 -4.43 -6.40
N ALA A 31 -8.06 -4.59 -5.89
CA ALA A 31 -8.41 -4.27 -4.51
C ALA A 31 -7.64 -5.16 -3.52
N GLU A 32 -7.59 -6.47 -3.76
CA GLU A 32 -6.81 -7.42 -2.96
C GLU A 32 -5.32 -7.03 -2.92
N HIS A 33 -4.75 -6.73 -4.09
CA HIS A 33 -3.36 -6.32 -4.19
C HIS A 33 -3.08 -5.03 -3.40
N LEU A 34 -3.97 -4.04 -3.50
CA LEU A 34 -3.88 -2.81 -2.71
C LEU A 34 -3.98 -3.07 -1.21
N GLY A 35 -4.85 -3.99 -0.80
CA GLY A 35 -4.95 -4.43 0.59
C GLY A 35 -3.61 -4.97 1.10
N GLU A 36 -2.93 -5.78 0.30
CA GLU A 36 -1.60 -6.32 0.65
C GLU A 36 -0.52 -5.24 0.72
N ASP A 37 -0.42 -4.37 -0.29
CA ASP A 37 0.60 -3.32 -0.38
C ASP A 37 0.48 -2.31 0.76
N ILE A 38 -0.74 -1.79 0.96
CA ILE A 38 -1.01 -0.76 1.95
C ILE A 38 -0.84 -1.31 3.37
N SER A 39 -1.32 -2.53 3.64
CA SER A 39 -1.15 -3.16 4.96
C SER A 39 0.31 -3.44 5.25
N PHE A 40 1.05 -3.96 4.27
CA PHE A 40 2.49 -4.19 4.39
C PHE A 40 3.21 -2.87 4.69
N CYS A 41 2.90 -1.81 3.94
CA CYS A 41 3.53 -0.51 4.13
C CYS A 41 3.20 0.08 5.51
N GLU A 42 1.96 0.00 5.96
CA GLU A 42 1.56 0.51 7.29
C GLU A 42 2.36 -0.18 8.41
N ILE A 43 2.55 -1.50 8.34
CA ILE A 43 3.30 -2.27 9.34
C ILE A 43 4.79 -1.88 9.36
N TYR A 44 5.42 -1.81 8.18
CA TYR A 44 6.88 -1.68 8.11
C TYR A 44 7.37 -0.23 8.10
N TYR A 45 6.60 0.67 7.48
CA TYR A 45 7.00 2.05 7.18
C TYR A 45 6.02 3.09 7.71
N GLY A 46 4.81 2.67 8.09
CA GLY A 46 3.73 3.57 8.50
C GLY A 46 3.19 4.41 7.35
N GLU A 47 2.06 5.07 7.62
CA GLU A 47 1.40 6.01 6.70
C GLU A 47 0.83 5.40 5.41
N GLY A 48 0.81 4.07 5.25
CA GLY A 48 0.15 3.38 4.15
C GLY A 48 -1.33 3.74 4.04
N ILE A 49 -2.09 3.72 5.15
CA ILE A 49 -3.53 4.08 5.16
C ILE A 49 -3.71 5.54 4.69
N SER A 50 -2.87 6.45 5.20
CA SER A 50 -2.94 7.86 4.81
C SER A 50 -2.60 8.08 3.34
N THR A 51 -1.69 7.28 2.79
CA THR A 51 -1.37 7.29 1.36
C THR A 51 -2.58 6.84 0.56
N TRP A 52 -3.23 5.74 0.97
CA TRP A 52 -4.44 5.25 0.30
C TRP A 52 -5.57 6.28 0.32
N LEU A 53 -5.81 6.97 1.44
CA LEU A 53 -6.82 8.02 1.54
C LEU A 53 -6.55 9.19 0.58
N LYS A 54 -5.28 9.63 0.47
CA LYS A 54 -4.89 10.66 -0.51
C LYS A 54 -5.15 10.21 -1.94
N LEU A 55 -4.84 8.94 -2.24
CA LEU A 55 -5.10 8.34 -3.54
C LEU A 55 -6.61 8.26 -3.83
N ALA A 56 -7.42 7.86 -2.85
CA ALA A 56 -8.88 7.80 -2.94
C ALA A 56 -9.52 9.17 -3.20
N SER A 57 -8.93 10.23 -2.64
CA SER A 57 -9.36 11.63 -2.86
C SER A 57 -8.88 12.23 -4.19
N SER A 58 -8.02 11.53 -4.94
CA SER A 58 -7.49 12.00 -6.22
C SER A 58 -8.48 11.70 -7.36
N GLU A 59 -8.35 12.40 -8.49
CA GLU A 59 -9.18 12.12 -9.67
C GLU A 59 -9.00 10.65 -10.13
N THR A 60 -10.10 9.97 -10.47
CA THR A 60 -10.13 8.52 -10.79
C THR A 60 -9.12 8.12 -11.88
N ASN A 61 -8.91 8.97 -12.88
CA ASN A 61 -7.91 8.72 -13.93
C ASN A 61 -6.48 8.74 -13.37
N SER A 62 -6.16 9.68 -12.48
CA SER A 62 -4.86 9.76 -11.81
C SER A 62 -4.62 8.54 -10.91
N PHE A 63 -5.66 8.08 -10.22
CA PHE A 63 -5.58 6.87 -9.39
C PHE A 63 -5.24 5.62 -10.22
N THR A 64 -6.00 5.36 -11.29
CA THR A 64 -5.78 4.17 -12.13
C THR A 64 -4.43 4.19 -12.86
N ASP A 65 -3.95 5.36 -13.29
CA ASP A 65 -2.64 5.49 -13.91
C ASP A 65 -1.50 5.28 -12.91
N LEU A 66 -1.63 5.76 -11.66
CA LEU A 66 -0.67 5.48 -10.59
C LEU A 66 -0.58 3.98 -10.28
N LEU A 67 -1.72 3.27 -10.23
CA LEU A 67 -1.74 1.83 -10.02
C LEU A 67 -1.02 1.09 -11.15
N LYS A 68 -1.38 1.35 -12.41
CA LYS A 68 -0.70 0.74 -13.57
C LYS A 68 0.82 0.95 -13.54
N ASN A 69 1.24 2.15 -13.15
CA ASN A 69 2.65 2.49 -13.07
C ASN A 69 3.38 1.78 -11.92
N SER A 70 2.71 1.53 -10.79
CA SER A 70 3.28 0.76 -9.66
C SER A 70 3.52 -0.70 -10.01
N PHE A 71 2.60 -1.34 -10.73
CA PHE A 71 2.71 -2.73 -11.19
C PHE A 71 3.88 -2.98 -12.14
N ARG A 72 4.47 -1.93 -12.74
CA ARG A 72 5.66 -2.06 -13.60
C ARG A 72 6.80 -2.76 -12.88
N LEU A 73 6.99 -2.54 -11.58
CA LEU A 73 8.02 -3.22 -10.80
C LEU A 73 7.86 -4.73 -10.88
N GLU A 74 6.67 -5.27 -10.65
CA GLU A 74 6.45 -6.72 -10.54
C GLU A 74 6.79 -7.49 -11.82
N SER A 75 6.68 -6.83 -12.97
CA SER A 75 7.02 -7.40 -14.28
C SER A 75 8.52 -7.47 -14.58
N LEU A 76 9.38 -6.86 -13.74
CA LEU A 76 10.82 -6.71 -14.03
C LEU A 76 11.69 -7.81 -13.43
N CYS A 77 11.11 -8.82 -12.76
CA CYS A 77 11.83 -9.95 -12.17
C CYS A 77 12.78 -10.67 -13.13
N ASP A 78 12.50 -10.63 -14.44
CA ASP A 78 13.29 -11.32 -15.45
C ASP A 78 14.24 -10.40 -16.25
N SER A 79 14.20 -9.09 -16.00
CA SER A 79 14.96 -8.12 -16.79
C SER A 79 16.24 -7.70 -16.07
N THR A 80 17.36 -7.71 -16.79
CA THR A 80 18.67 -7.23 -16.32
C THR A 80 18.71 -5.70 -16.12
N SER A 81 17.56 -5.02 -16.05
CA SER A 81 17.47 -3.56 -15.94
C SER A 81 17.57 -3.15 -14.48
N SER A 82 18.66 -2.47 -14.16
CA SER A 82 19.02 -2.03 -12.81
C SER A 82 18.24 -0.80 -12.33
N GLU A 83 17.28 -0.30 -13.11
CA GLU A 83 16.59 0.96 -12.82
C GLU A 83 15.15 1.01 -13.35
N VAL A 84 14.25 1.58 -12.54
CA VAL A 84 12.86 1.91 -12.87
C VAL A 84 12.61 3.36 -12.56
N ARG A 85 12.29 4.15 -13.59
CA ARG A 85 11.92 5.56 -13.47
C ARG A 85 10.46 5.78 -13.79
N TRP A 86 9.85 6.70 -13.06
CA TRP A 86 8.50 7.18 -13.30
C TRP A 86 8.51 8.68 -13.59
N GLU A 87 7.73 9.08 -14.60
CA GLU A 87 7.55 10.50 -14.95
C GLU A 87 6.72 11.24 -13.89
N THR A 88 5.74 10.54 -13.31
CA THR A 88 5.00 10.99 -12.13
C THR A 88 5.48 10.21 -10.92
N PRO A 89 5.88 10.89 -9.83
CA PRO A 89 6.30 10.22 -8.60
C PRO A 89 5.23 9.25 -8.09
N ILE A 90 5.64 8.08 -7.61
CA ILE A 90 4.72 7.08 -7.04
C ILE A 90 4.87 7.06 -5.53
N PRO A 91 3.77 7.03 -4.75
CA PRO A 91 3.85 6.80 -3.32
C PRO A 91 4.53 5.46 -2.99
N PHE A 92 5.47 5.49 -2.04
CA PHE A 92 6.22 4.30 -1.63
C PHE A 92 5.30 3.18 -1.14
N ALA A 93 4.13 3.50 -0.57
CA ALA A 93 3.16 2.51 -0.12
C ALA A 93 2.68 1.56 -1.22
N LEU A 94 2.72 1.95 -2.50
CA LEU A 94 2.32 1.12 -3.64
C LEU A 94 3.44 0.20 -4.17
N ILE A 95 4.67 0.38 -3.68
CA ILE A 95 5.83 -0.35 -4.22
C ILE A 95 6.66 -1.04 -3.14
N ALA A 96 6.48 -0.69 -1.87
CA ALA A 96 7.26 -1.22 -0.75
C ALA A 96 7.25 -2.75 -0.73
N ARG A 97 6.06 -3.37 -0.80
CA ARG A 97 5.93 -4.83 -0.75
C ARG A 97 6.59 -5.51 -1.94
N SER A 98 6.39 -5.00 -3.16
CA SER A 98 7.04 -5.54 -4.37
C SER A 98 8.57 -5.43 -4.28
N LEU A 99 9.09 -4.33 -3.71
CA LEU A 99 10.52 -4.17 -3.45
C LEU A 99 11.06 -5.19 -2.44
N HIS A 100 10.32 -5.48 -1.37
CA HIS A 100 10.71 -6.54 -0.44
C HIS A 100 10.58 -7.94 -1.01
N ASN A 101 9.68 -8.17 -1.95
CA ASN A 101 9.64 -9.44 -2.66
C ASN A 101 10.93 -9.68 -3.47
N TYR A 102 11.62 -8.63 -3.92
CA TYR A 102 12.94 -8.77 -4.56
C TYR A 102 14.03 -9.25 -3.63
N GLU A 103 13.96 -8.94 -2.33
CA GLU A 103 14.94 -9.37 -1.33
C GLU A 103 14.92 -10.89 -1.08
N LYS A 104 13.84 -11.58 -1.48
CA LYS A 104 13.79 -13.06 -1.51
C LYS A 104 14.73 -13.65 -2.57
N TYR A 105 15.11 -12.83 -3.55
CA TYR A 105 16.13 -13.11 -4.54
C TYR A 105 17.43 -12.39 -4.13
N PRO A 106 18.60 -12.71 -4.70
CA PRO A 106 19.83 -11.97 -4.46
C PRO A 106 19.80 -10.59 -5.16
N ILE A 107 18.74 -9.81 -4.97
CA ILE A 107 18.51 -8.49 -5.55
C ILE A 107 18.23 -7.54 -4.39
N ASN A 108 19.13 -6.59 -4.21
CA ASN A 108 18.92 -5.47 -3.30
C ASN A 108 18.27 -4.30 -4.06
N TRP A 109 17.72 -3.33 -3.35
CA TRP A 109 17.10 -2.16 -3.96
C TRP A 109 17.43 -0.88 -3.20
N SER A 110 17.35 0.24 -3.90
CA SER A 110 17.37 1.58 -3.31
C SER A 110 16.45 2.48 -4.10
N CYS A 111 15.86 3.48 -3.47
CA CYS A 111 14.97 4.42 -4.15
C CYS A 111 15.47 5.86 -4.03
N GLU A 112 15.06 6.70 -4.97
CA GLU A 112 15.33 8.13 -4.99
C GLU A 112 14.02 8.91 -5.16
N PRO A 113 13.68 9.80 -4.21
CA PRO A 113 14.31 9.99 -2.90
C PRO A 113 14.26 8.75 -1.99
N GLU A 114 15.07 8.71 -0.93
CA GLU A 114 15.01 7.64 0.07
C GLU A 114 13.65 7.65 0.78
N ALA A 115 13.02 6.48 0.88
CA ALA A 115 11.71 6.35 1.48
C ALA A 115 11.79 6.43 3.01
N VAL A 116 11.07 7.38 3.59
CA VAL A 116 10.98 7.59 5.05
C VAL A 116 9.66 7.03 5.62
N SER A 117 8.62 6.98 4.79
CA SER A 117 7.28 6.48 5.11
C SER A 117 6.51 6.10 3.85
N GLY A 118 5.34 5.49 3.98
CA GLY A 118 4.46 5.17 2.85
C GLY A 118 4.03 6.35 1.99
N ASN A 119 4.06 7.58 2.52
CA ASN A 119 3.75 8.81 1.76
C ASN A 119 4.91 9.30 0.89
N SER A 120 6.11 8.74 1.05
CA SER A 120 7.30 9.18 0.31
C SER A 120 7.07 9.03 -1.19
N GLN A 121 7.28 10.11 -1.94
CA GLN A 121 7.06 10.14 -3.38
C GLN A 121 8.35 9.73 -4.09
N ILE A 122 8.31 8.60 -4.80
CA ILE A 122 9.47 7.94 -5.38
C ILE A 122 9.52 8.18 -6.88
N ASN A 123 10.65 8.68 -7.37
CA ASN A 123 10.86 8.96 -8.79
C ASN A 123 11.61 7.82 -9.47
N CYS A 124 12.47 7.15 -8.71
CA CYS A 124 13.35 6.11 -9.23
C CYS A 124 13.57 5.00 -8.20
N VAL A 125 13.64 3.77 -8.68
CA VAL A 125 14.14 2.61 -7.95
C VAL A 125 15.31 2.03 -8.73
N TYR A 126 16.38 1.71 -8.00
CA TYR A 126 17.54 0.98 -8.50
C TYR A 126 17.51 -0.43 -7.96
N LEU A 127 17.53 -1.43 -8.84
CA LEU A 127 17.65 -2.85 -8.51
C LEU A 127 19.11 -3.28 -8.67
N LYS A 128 19.70 -3.87 -7.63
CA LYS A 128 21.12 -4.19 -7.51
C LYS A 128 21.30 -5.69 -7.28
N PRO A 129 21.48 -6.49 -8.35
CA PRO A 129 21.74 -7.91 -8.24
C PRO A 129 23.07 -8.21 -7.53
N ASN A 130 23.12 -9.30 -6.77
CA ASN A 130 24.28 -9.81 -6.05
C ASN A 130 24.84 -8.89 -4.95
N GLU A 131 24.10 -7.86 -4.54
CA GLU A 131 24.38 -7.13 -3.32
C GLU A 131 23.70 -7.82 -2.12
N PRO A 132 24.30 -7.79 -0.92
CA PRO A 132 23.68 -8.36 0.27
C PRO A 132 22.35 -7.66 0.55
N ALA A 133 21.25 -8.43 0.56
CA ALA A 133 19.92 -7.90 0.81
C ALA A 133 19.81 -7.33 2.23
N ARG A 134 19.12 -6.19 2.36
CA ARG A 134 18.67 -5.69 3.66
C ARG A 134 17.48 -6.54 4.09
N VAL A 135 17.71 -7.62 4.83
CA VAL A 135 16.61 -8.43 5.35
C VAL A 135 15.86 -7.61 6.38
N LEU A 136 14.61 -7.23 6.09
CA LEU A 136 13.72 -6.70 7.12
C LEU A 136 13.49 -7.73 8.22
N SER A 137 13.48 -7.29 9.48
CA SER A 137 13.16 -8.20 10.56
C SER A 137 11.69 -8.63 10.48
N ASN A 138 11.46 -9.93 10.59
CA ASN A 138 10.10 -10.47 10.74
C ASN A 138 9.46 -10.04 12.07
N GLU A 139 10.26 -9.51 13.00
CA GLU A 139 9.83 -8.99 14.31
C GLU A 139 8.67 -8.00 14.19
N LYS A 140 8.69 -7.09 13.20
CA LYS A 140 7.58 -6.13 13.02
C LYS A 140 6.26 -6.80 12.66
N VAL A 141 6.31 -7.87 11.86
CA VAL A 141 5.10 -8.63 11.50
C VAL A 141 4.64 -9.48 12.68
N GLU A 142 5.56 -10.12 13.40
CA GLU A 142 5.22 -10.89 14.60
C GLU A 142 4.62 -10.00 15.70
N GLU A 143 5.17 -8.80 15.89
CA GLU A 143 4.64 -7.78 16.79
C GLU A 143 3.25 -7.32 16.33
N ALA A 144 3.09 -6.98 15.06
CA ALA A 144 1.80 -6.58 14.49
C ALA A 144 0.72 -7.67 14.61
N LEU A 145 1.10 -8.94 14.44
CA LEU A 145 0.18 -10.08 14.59
C LEU A 145 -0.20 -10.37 16.05
N SER A 146 0.70 -10.09 17.00
CA SER A 146 0.46 -10.35 18.43
C SER A 146 -0.23 -9.18 19.15
N SER A 147 0.17 -7.95 18.83
CA SER A 147 -0.23 -6.74 19.56
C SER A 147 -1.11 -5.79 18.74
N GLY A 148 -1.28 -6.06 17.45
CA GLY A 148 -1.95 -5.16 16.51
C GLY A 148 -1.03 -4.05 16.00
N VAL A 149 -1.57 -3.21 15.12
CA VAL A 149 -0.88 -2.07 14.50
C VAL A 149 -1.52 -0.79 15.04
N GLU A 150 -0.69 0.11 15.55
CA GLU A 150 -1.14 1.45 15.95
C GLU A 150 -1.36 2.34 14.71
N VAL A 151 -2.61 2.69 14.43
CA VAL A 151 -2.99 3.55 13.31
C VAL A 151 -3.59 4.87 13.79
N SER A 152 -3.59 5.89 12.93
CA SER A 152 -4.28 7.16 13.20
C SER A 152 -5.79 6.91 13.27
N SER A 153 -6.44 7.23 14.39
CA SER A 153 -7.90 7.05 14.52
C SER A 153 -8.66 7.85 13.47
N ILE A 154 -8.18 9.05 13.12
CA ILE A 154 -8.82 9.89 12.08
C ILE A 154 -8.80 9.19 10.72
N HIS A 155 -7.64 8.65 10.33
CA HIS A 155 -7.53 7.96 9.03
C HIS A 155 -8.28 6.63 9.04
N TRP A 156 -8.32 5.95 10.19
CA TRP A 156 -9.07 4.72 10.36
C TRP A 156 -10.57 4.94 10.22
N ASP A 157 -11.11 5.96 10.89
CA ASP A 157 -12.53 6.28 10.83
C ASP A 157 -12.94 6.74 9.42
N GLU A 158 -12.07 7.48 8.72
CA GLU A 158 -12.30 7.89 7.32
C GLU A 158 -12.30 6.67 6.37
N LEU A 159 -11.34 5.75 6.54
CA LEU A 159 -11.28 4.52 5.78
C LEU A 159 -12.51 3.63 6.05
N ASP A 160 -12.94 3.53 7.31
CA ASP A 160 -14.14 2.78 7.69
C ASP A 160 -15.40 3.35 7.04
N GLY A 161 -15.53 4.68 7.02
CA GLY A 161 -16.62 5.38 6.35
C GLY A 161 -16.76 4.94 4.89
N ILE A 162 -15.66 4.98 4.14
CA ILE A 162 -15.65 4.55 2.73
C ILE A 162 -15.93 3.04 2.62
N ALA A 163 -15.27 2.20 3.42
CA ALA A 163 -15.40 0.75 3.36
C ALA A 163 -16.81 0.24 3.74
N SER A 164 -17.57 1.02 4.52
CA SER A 164 -18.94 0.70 4.92
C SER A 164 -19.93 0.73 3.74
N GLU A 165 -19.66 1.56 2.73
CA GLU A 165 -20.50 1.66 1.52
C GLU A 165 -20.50 0.36 0.69
N PHE A 166 -19.46 -0.47 0.84
CA PHE A 166 -19.36 -1.76 0.17
C PHE A 166 -20.52 -2.71 0.54
N LEU A 167 -21.06 -2.60 1.75
CA LEU A 167 -22.11 -3.48 2.27
C LEU A 167 -23.53 -2.92 2.07
N LEU A 168 -23.69 -1.68 1.59
CA LEU A 168 -25.00 -1.02 1.40
C LEU A 168 -25.76 -1.48 0.15
N SER A 169 -25.39 -2.60 -0.45
CA SER A 169 -25.82 -2.96 -1.81
C SER A 169 -27.19 -3.66 -1.93
N GLU A 170 -28.02 -3.72 -0.88
CA GLU A 170 -29.41 -4.24 -0.99
C GLU A 170 -30.51 -3.27 -0.53
N GLU A 171 -30.28 -2.34 0.40
CA GLU A 171 -31.36 -1.48 0.94
C GLU A 171 -31.83 -0.35 0.01
N ILE A 172 -31.08 -0.03 -1.05
CA ILE A 172 -31.41 1.05 -2.01
C ILE A 172 -32.29 0.53 -3.17
N LEU A 173 -32.41 -0.80 -3.34
CA LEU A 173 -33.23 -1.40 -4.41
C LEU A 173 -34.68 -1.73 -3.97
N ASP A 174 -34.97 -1.65 -2.67
CA ASP A 174 -36.32 -1.85 -2.10
C ASP A 174 -37.04 -0.53 -1.75
N ALA A 175 -36.50 0.62 -2.18
CA ALA A 175 -37.24 1.88 -2.12
C ALA A 175 -38.39 1.86 -3.16
N PRO A 176 -39.66 1.99 -2.75
CA PRO A 176 -40.83 1.91 -3.63
C PRO A 176 -40.96 3.08 -4.62
#